data_AF-A0A3P8M3C4-F1
#
_entry.id   AF-A0A3P8M3C4-F1
#
_cell.length_a   1.000
_cell.length_b   1.000
_cell.length_c   1.000
_cell.angle_alpha   90.00
_cell.angle_beta   90.00
_cell.angle_gamma   90.00
#
_symmetry.space_group_name_H-M   'P 1'
#
loop_
_entity.id
_entity.type
_entity.pdbx_description
1 polymer ?
#
loop_
_entity_poly.entity_id
_entity_poly.type
_entity_poly.pdbx_seq_one_letter_code
_entity_poly.pdbx_strand_id
1 'polypeptide(L)' 'MSLFSGIFNIGIGAGALVGSQVSTHLSMASIGYVGAIPALVALVWAVMIFRRWPVSLEEQPHHS' A
#
# COMPACT_ATOMS: atom_id res chain seq x y z
N MET A 1 8.47 -9.87 12.24
CA MET A 1 7.72 -9.69 10.97
C MET A 1 6.19 -9.69 11.12
N SER A 2 5.62 -9.82 12.32
CA SER A 2 4.15 -9.86 12.51
C SER A 2 3.44 -8.55 12.18
N LEU A 3 4.02 -7.40 12.57
CA LEU A 3 3.43 -6.09 12.29
C LEU A 3 3.34 -5.80 10.80
N PHE A 4 4.37 -6.16 10.03
CA PHE A 4 4.38 -5.99 8.58
C PHE A 4 3.29 -6.82 7.89
N SER A 5 3.14 -8.08 8.28
CA SER A 5 2.05 -8.93 7.76
C SER A 5 0.66 -8.43 8.17
N GLY A 6 0.53 -7.93 9.41
CA GLY A 6 -0.72 -7.37 9.92
C GLY A 6 -1.20 -6.17 9.10
N ILE A 7 -0.31 -5.19 8.84
CA ILE A 7 -0.68 -4.02 8.02
C ILE A 7 -0.96 -4.40 6.56
N PHE A 8 -0.32 -5.44 6.04
CA PHE A 8 -0.58 -5.91 4.68
C PHE A 8 -1.99 -6.48 4.53
N ASN A 9 -2.42 -7.32 5.49
CA ASN A 9 -3.78 -7.86 5.51
C ASN A 9 -4.84 -6.75 5.67
N ILE A 10 -4.57 -5.75 6.50
CA ILE A 10 -5.42 -4.56 6.62
C ILE A 10 -5.53 -3.83 5.27
N GLY A 11 -4.41 -3.69 4.55
CA GLY A 11 -4.40 -3.08 3.20
C GLY A 11 -5.26 -3.85 2.20
N ILE A 12 -5.18 -5.18 2.17
CA ILE A 12 -6.04 -6.03 1.31
C ILE A 12 -7.51 -5.82 1.66
N GLY A 13 -7.86 -5.92 2.95
CA GLY A 13 -9.25 -5.76 3.41
C GLY A 13 -9.81 -4.37 3.11
N ALA A 14 -9.03 -3.32 3.35
CA ALA A 14 -9.42 -1.94 3.06
C ALA A 14 -9.60 -1.71 1.55
N GLY A 15 -8.68 -2.23 0.73
CA GLY A 15 -8.78 -2.13 -0.73
C GLY A 15 -10.01 -2.85 -1.29
N ALA A 16 -10.33 -4.04 -0.77
CA ALA A 16 -11.53 -4.79 -1.14
C ALA A 16 -12.81 -4.04 -0.74
N LEU A 17 -12.86 -3.47 0.46
CA LEU A 17 -14.01 -2.68 0.92
C LEU A 17 -14.23 -1.44 0.05
N VAL A 18 -13.17 -0.67 -0.21
CA VAL A 18 -13.24 0.52 -1.08
C VAL A 18 -13.65 0.12 -2.50
N GLY A 19 -13.07 -0.94 -3.05
CA GLY A 19 -13.44 -1.45 -4.38
C GLY A 19 -14.92 -1.84 -4.47
N SER A 20 -15.45 -2.50 -3.44
CA SER A 20 -16.88 -2.82 -3.33
C SER A 20 -17.75 -1.56 -3.32
N GLN A 21 -17.39 -0.55 -2.51
CA GLN A 21 -18.15 0.70 -2.45
C GLN A 21 -18.14 1.48 -3.76
N VAL A 22 -16.99 1.53 -4.43
CA VAL A 22 -16.87 2.18 -5.73
C VAL A 22 -17.68 1.44 -6.80
N SER A 23 -17.73 0.11 -6.75
CA SER A 23 -18.61 -0.66 -7.62
C SER A 23 -20.08 -0.35 -7.39
N THR A 24 -20.52 -0.19 -6.14
CA THR A 24 -21.94 -0.01 -5.81
C THR A 24 -22.41 1.41 -6.07
N HIS A 25 -21.59 2.42 -5.80
CA HIS A 25 -22.00 3.83 -5.83
C HIS A 25 -21.56 4.60 -7.08
N LEU A 26 -20.54 4.15 -7.80
CA LEU A 26 -19.99 4.86 -8.95
C LEU A 26 -20.08 4.01 -10.22
N SER A 27 -19.21 3.01 -10.35
CA SER A 27 -19.14 2.02 -11.45
C SER A 27 -17.83 1.24 -11.33
N MET A 28 -17.82 -0.02 -11.78
CA MET A 28 -16.60 -0.84 -11.90
C MET A 28 -15.49 -0.15 -12.69
N ALA A 29 -15.84 0.65 -13.70
CA ALA A 29 -14.86 1.39 -14.51
C ALA A 29 -14.08 2.46 -13.70
N SER A 30 -14.65 2.92 -12.57
CA SER A 30 -14.04 3.96 -11.74
C SER A 30 -13.08 3.43 -10.66
N ILE A 31 -13.03 2.11 -10.45
CA ILE A 31 -12.18 1.48 -9.43
C ILE A 31 -10.70 1.81 -9.66
N GLY A 32 -10.25 1.76 -10.91
CA GLY A 32 -8.86 2.10 -11.25
C GLY A 32 -8.50 3.54 -10.88
N TYR A 33 -9.39 4.49 -11.15
CA TYR A 33 -9.16 5.90 -10.81
C TYR A 33 -9.14 6.12 -9.30
N VAL A 34 -10.04 5.49 -8.56
CA VAL A 34 -10.08 5.60 -7.09
C VAL A 34 -8.84 4.95 -6.46
N GLY A 35 -8.38 3.81 -6.99
CA GLY A 35 -7.16 3.15 -6.54
C GLY A 35 -5.87 3.89 -6.90
N ALA A 36 -5.88 4.69 -7.97
CA ALA A 36 -4.72 5.49 -8.37
C ALA A 36 -4.37 6.60 -7.35
N ILE A 37 -5.36 7.14 -6.64
CA ILE A 37 -5.17 8.19 -5.64
C ILE A 37 -4.25 7.73 -4.49
N PRO A 38 -4.56 6.66 -3.74
CA PRO A 38 -3.68 6.16 -2.68
C PRO A 38 -2.35 5.63 -3.22
N ALA A 39 -2.31 5.09 -4.45
CA ALA A 39 -1.07 4.65 -5.08
C ALA A 39 -0.10 5.83 -5.33
N LEU A 40 -0.61 6.97 -5.81
CA LEU A 40 0.16 8.20 -5.98
C LEU A 40 0.66 8.76 -4.66
N VAL A 41 -0.19 8.79 -3.63
CA VAL A 41 0.21 9.22 -2.28
C VAL A 41 1.33 8.33 -1.74
N ALA A 42 1.19 7.02 -1.88
CA ALA A 42 2.22 6.06 -1.47
C ALA A 42 3.53 6.25 -2.25
N LEU A 43 3.47 6.52 -3.55
CA LEU A 43 4.65 6.78 -4.37
C LEU A 43 5.40 8.04 -3.92
N VAL A 44 4.68 9.16 -3.74
CA VAL A 44 5.27 10.41 -3.26
C VAL A 44 5.89 10.20 -1.88
N TRP A 45 5.19 9.51 -0.99
CA TRP A 45 5.67 9.20 0.35
C TRP A 45 6.92 8.31 0.34
N ALA A 46 6.95 7.28 -0.51
CA ALA A 46 8.11 6.40 -0.69
C ALA A 46 9.33 7.19 -1.17
N VAL A 47 9.17 8.04 -2.21
CA VAL A 47 10.25 8.89 -2.72
C VAL A 47 10.77 9.83 -1.62
N MET A 48 9.87 10.44 -0.84
CA MET A 48 10.26 11.32 0.26
C MET A 48 11.06 10.58 1.34
N ILE A 49 10.60 9.41 1.78
CA ILE A 49 11.29 8.60 2.79
C ILE A 49 12.67 8.17 2.31
N PHE A 50 12.76 7.61 1.10
CA PHE A 50 14.04 7.13 0.58
C PHE A 50 15.05 8.24 0.36
N ARG A 51 14.59 9.45 0.02
CA ARG A 51 15.46 10.63 -0.04
C ARG A 51 15.86 11.15 1.34
N ARG A 52 14.96 11.07 2.32
CA ARG A 52 15.19 11.62 3.67
C ARG A 52 16.04 10.70 4.55
N TRP A 53 15.92 9.39 4.36
CA TRP A 53 16.63 8.33 5.07
C TRP A 53 17.09 7.24 4.10
N PRO A 54 18.18 7.48 3.34
CA PRO A 54 18.78 6.46 2.50
C PRO A 54 19.55 5.46 3.39
N VAL A 55 18.83 4.51 3.98
CA VAL A 55 19.41 3.42 4.76
C VAL A 55 19.69 2.25 3.82
N SER A 56 20.95 1.80 3.74
CA SER A 56 21.30 0.55 3.06
C SER A 56 20.72 -0.63 3.82
N LEU A 57 20.15 -1.60 3.12
CA LEU A 57 19.65 -2.82 3.74
C LEU A 57 20.86 -3.60 4.29
N GLU A 58 21.07 -3.54 5.61
CA GLU A 58 21.93 -4.49 6.31
C GLU A 58 21.29 -5.88 6.12
N GLU A 59 21.99 -6.81 5.46
CA GLU A 59 21.51 -8.18 5.30
C GLU A 59 21.17 -8.77 6.67
N GLN A 60 19.89 -9.08 6.88
CA GLN A 60 19.45 -9.80 8.07
C GLN A 60 20.16 -11.16 8.06
N PRO A 61 20.95 -11.53 9.09
CA PRO A 61 21.55 -12.84 9.14
C PRO A 61 20.42 -13.87 9.16
N HIS A 62 20.38 -14.73 8.14
CA HIS A 62 19.54 -15.91 8.11
C HIS A 62 19.90 -16.77 9.34
N HIS A 63 19.10 -16.65 10.40
CA HIS A 63 19.13 -17.63 11.48
C HIS A 63 18.44 -18.90 10.99
N SER A 64 19.28 -19.86 10.60
CA SER A 64 19.01 -21.27 10.37
C SER A 64 18.47 -21.98 11.60
#